data_AF-A0A0K8PBD4-F1
#
_entry.id   AF-A0A0K8PBD4-F1
#
_cell.length_a   1.000
_cell.length_b   1.000
_cell.length_c   1.000
_cell.angle_alpha   90.00
_cell.angle_beta   90.00
_cell.angle_gamma   90.00
#
_symmetry.space_group_name_H-M   'P 1'
#
loop_
_entity.id
_entity.type
_entity.pdbx_description
1 polymer ?
#
loop_
_entity_poly.entity_id
_entity_poly.type
_entity_poly.pdbx_seq_one_letter_code
_entity_poly.pdbx_strand_id
1 'polypeptide(L)'
;MAGINVKKNNQAISLSILMIVLITLLIFFIGKSKKDQQPFGLGDYSNTDLNALMSEYETSQSNESLVEFLSALCFKAKVQGDESVIPLIERYGTELFDRAREEKADLQSIDSEERMLELIRWIKMYGAK
;
A
#
# COMPACT_ATOMS: atom_id res chain seq x y z
N MET A 1 -35.26 -33.10 44.18
CA MET A 1 -34.28 -32.05 44.59
C MET A 1 -33.32 -31.82 43.42
N ALA A 2 -33.56 -30.79 42.61
CA ALA A 2 -32.73 -30.45 41.47
C ALA A 2 -31.82 -29.26 41.85
N GLY A 3 -30.58 -29.56 42.21
CA GLY A 3 -29.54 -28.56 42.48
C GLY A 3 -28.43 -28.71 41.44
N ILE A 4 -28.75 -28.49 40.17
CA ILE A 4 -27.75 -28.57 39.10
C ILE A 4 -26.86 -27.32 39.19
N ASN A 5 -25.64 -27.59 39.62
CA ASN A 5 -24.35 -26.97 39.35
C ASN A 5 -24.21 -25.95 38.17
N VAL A 6 -25.03 -24.90 38.09
CA VAL A 6 -24.96 -23.89 37.01
C VAL A 6 -23.76 -22.93 37.16
N LYS A 7 -23.20 -22.77 38.36
CA LYS A 7 -22.20 -21.73 38.65
C LYS A 7 -20.80 -22.01 38.06
N LYS A 8 -20.42 -23.29 37.92
CA LYS A 8 -19.09 -23.71 37.42
C LYS A 8 -18.98 -23.57 35.90
N ASN A 9 -20.08 -23.82 35.17
CA ASN A 9 -20.09 -23.75 33.71
C ASN A 9 -19.95 -22.32 33.19
N ASN A 10 -20.57 -21.32 33.83
CA ASN A 10 -20.46 -19.93 33.40
C ASN A 10 -19.04 -19.36 33.56
N GLN A 11 -18.28 -19.83 34.54
CA GLN A 11 -16.87 -19.43 34.72
C GLN A 11 -15.96 -20.06 33.66
N ALA A 12 -16.17 -21.33 33.32
CA ALA A 12 -15.41 -22.00 32.25
C ALA A 12 -15.74 -21.45 30.85
N ILE A 13 -17.01 -21.11 30.60
CA ILE A 13 -17.46 -20.49 29.34
C ILE A 13 -16.91 -19.06 29.24
N SER A 14 -16.96 -18.27 30.32
CA SER A 14 -16.37 -16.93 30.38
C SER A 14 -14.86 -16.96 30.12
N LEU A 15 -14.13 -17.91 30.72
CA LEU A 15 -12.70 -18.10 30.47
C LEU A 15 -12.39 -18.49 29.02
N SER A 16 -13.21 -19.35 28.42
CA SER A 16 -13.01 -19.82 27.05
C SER A 16 -13.24 -18.70 26.03
N ILE A 17 -14.25 -17.85 26.26
CA ILE A 17 -14.52 -16.68 25.41
C ILE A 17 -13.37 -15.65 25.54
N LEU A 18 -12.89 -15.40 26.76
CA LEU A 18 -11.76 -14.50 27.00
C LEU A 18 -10.49 -14.96 26.25
N MET A 19 -10.20 -16.26 26.26
CA MET A 19 -9.07 -16.83 25.52
C MET A 19 -9.21 -16.67 24.00
N ILE A 20 -10.39 -16.89 23.44
CA ILE A 20 -10.65 -16.70 22.01
C ILE A 20 -10.45 -15.23 21.62
N VAL A 21 -10.94 -14.29 22.44
CA VAL A 21 -10.76 -12.84 22.21
C VAL A 21 -9.28 -12.43 22.29
N LEU A 22 -8.50 -13.00 23.21
CA LEU A 22 -7.06 -12.77 23.30
C LEU A 22 -6.30 -13.28 22.08
N ILE A 23 -6.69 -14.46 21.55
CA ILE A 23 -6.08 -15.03 20.35
C ILE A 23 -6.42 -14.20 19.11
N THR A 24 -7.67 -13.74 18.95
CA THR A 24 -8.05 -12.88 17.81
C THR A 24 -7.38 -11.51 17.86
N LEU A 25 -7.20 -10.93 19.06
CA LEU A 25 -6.43 -9.69 19.22
C LEU A 25 -4.95 -9.90 18.84
N LEU A 26 -4.33 -11.01 19.24
CA LEU A 26 -2.94 -11.32 18.85
C LEU A 26 -2.79 -11.45 17.33
N ILE A 27 -3.73 -12.10 16.64
CA ILE A 27 -3.70 -12.23 15.17
C ILE A 27 -3.83 -10.85 14.49
N PHE A 28 -4.63 -9.93 15.05
CA PHE A 28 -4.77 -8.57 14.52
C PHE A 28 -3.48 -7.75 14.62
N PHE A 29 -2.65 -7.98 15.64
CA PHE A 29 -1.34 -7.32 15.78
C PHE A 29 -0.21 -7.98 14.98
N ILE A 30 -0.32 -9.27 14.63
CA ILE A 30 0.68 -10.00 13.83
C ILE A 30 0.65 -9.58 12.34
N GLY A 31 -0.43 -8.93 11.88
CA GLY A 31 -0.55 -8.40 10.50
C GLY A 31 0.42 -7.27 10.15
N LYS A 32 0.98 -6.56 11.14
CA LYS A 32 2.10 -5.63 10.91
C LYS A 32 3.42 -6.39 10.97
N SER A 33 3.51 -7.41 10.11
CA SER A 33 4.79 -8.04 9.82
C SER A 33 5.73 -6.93 9.37
N LYS A 34 6.87 -6.82 10.08
CA LYS A 34 8.03 -6.03 9.70
C LYS A 34 8.51 -6.56 8.36
N LYS A 35 7.81 -6.20 7.27
CA LYS A 35 8.24 -6.49 5.91
C LYS A 35 9.55 -5.72 5.76
N ASP A 36 10.60 -6.51 5.64
CA ASP A 36 12.01 -6.21 5.48
C ASP A 36 12.36 -4.73 5.36
N GLN A 37 13.30 -4.32 6.21
CA GLN A 37 14.01 -3.04 6.18
C GLN A 37 14.87 -2.88 4.91
N GLN A 38 14.43 -3.39 3.76
CA GLN A 38 14.89 -2.84 2.50
C GLN A 38 14.26 -1.45 2.38
N PRO A 39 15.07 -0.39 2.20
CA PRO A 39 14.52 0.91 1.88
C PRO A 39 13.63 0.75 0.65
N PHE A 40 12.42 1.30 0.72
CA PHE A 40 11.54 1.36 -0.45
C PHE A 40 12.30 2.12 -1.53
N GLY A 41 12.71 1.45 -2.60
CA GLY A 41 13.73 2.00 -3.50
C GLY A 41 13.24 3.12 -4.41
N LEU A 42 11.96 3.52 -4.28
CA LEU A 42 11.43 4.73 -4.90
C LEU A 42 11.65 6.01 -4.09
N GLY A 43 12.06 5.90 -2.81
CA GLY A 43 12.27 7.02 -1.90
C GLY A 43 11.36 7.02 -0.67
N ASP A 44 11.58 7.97 0.23
CA ASP A 44 10.73 8.19 1.41
C ASP A 44 9.71 9.31 1.15
N TYR A 45 8.43 8.94 1.16
CA TYR A 45 7.29 9.85 0.96
C TYR A 45 6.44 10.00 2.22
N SER A 46 7.00 9.70 3.39
CA SER A 46 6.28 9.74 4.67
C SER A 46 5.63 11.08 4.98
N ASN A 47 6.25 12.19 4.57
CA ASN A 47 5.78 13.56 4.83
C ASN A 47 5.23 14.25 3.58
N THR A 48 5.01 13.52 2.48
CA THR A 48 4.62 14.11 1.21
C THR A 48 3.10 14.25 1.11
N ASP A 49 2.65 15.44 0.72
CA ASP A 49 1.24 15.67 0.40
C ASP A 49 0.91 15.14 -1.00
N LEU A 50 0.08 14.10 -1.03
CA LEU A 50 -0.34 13.45 -2.25
C LEU A 50 -1.13 14.41 -3.16
N ASN A 51 -1.92 15.32 -2.58
CA ASN A 51 -2.71 16.27 -3.35
C ASN A 51 -1.84 17.33 -4.01
N ALA A 52 -0.75 17.73 -3.35
CA ALA A 52 0.22 18.66 -3.92
C ALA A 52 0.92 18.04 -5.14
N LEU A 53 1.35 16.78 -5.05
CA LEU A 53 1.95 16.06 -6.18
C LEU A 53 0.96 15.85 -7.33
N MET A 54 -0.30 15.53 -7.01
CA MET A 54 -1.35 15.43 -8.02
C MET A 54 -1.56 16.77 -8.74
N SER A 55 -1.65 17.88 -7.99
CA SER A 55 -1.80 19.22 -8.56
C SER A 55 -0.59 19.63 -9.41
N GLU A 56 0.62 19.28 -9.00
CA GLU A 56 1.84 19.53 -9.77
C GLU A 56 1.82 18.77 -11.10
N TYR A 57 1.42 17.50 -11.07
CA TYR A 57 1.26 16.70 -12.27
C TYR A 57 0.17 17.26 -13.19
N GLU A 58 -1.00 17.63 -12.67
CA GLU A 58 -2.09 18.21 -13.46
C GLU A 58 -1.69 19.54 -14.12
N THR A 59 -0.82 20.31 -13.48
CA THR A 59 -0.32 21.58 -13.98
C THR A 59 0.77 21.41 -15.04
N SER A 60 1.77 20.57 -14.76
CA SER A 60 2.94 20.38 -15.61
C SER A 60 2.70 19.41 -16.76
N GLN A 61 1.85 18.40 -16.54
CA GLN A 61 1.65 17.22 -17.40
C GLN A 61 2.95 16.51 -17.81
N SER A 62 4.05 16.73 -17.08
CA SER A 62 5.35 16.18 -17.41
C SER A 62 5.46 14.70 -16.99
N ASN A 63 6.42 13.99 -17.56
CA ASN A 63 6.62 12.58 -17.22
C ASN A 63 7.30 12.42 -15.86
N GLU A 64 8.15 13.37 -15.48
CA GLU A 64 8.85 13.42 -14.20
C GLU A 64 7.84 13.62 -13.06
N SER A 65 6.90 14.55 -13.21
CA SER A 65 5.86 14.78 -12.19
C SER A 65 4.90 13.60 -12.08
N LEU A 66 4.60 12.90 -13.19
CA LEU A 66 3.84 11.64 -13.18
C LEU A 66 4.58 10.54 -12.41
N VAL A 67 5.88 10.37 -12.67
CA VAL A 67 6.74 9.37 -12.01
C VAL A 67 6.85 9.65 -10.51
N GLU A 68 7.00 10.92 -10.13
CA GLU A 68 7.09 11.32 -8.72
C GLU A 68 5.75 11.09 -7.99
N PHE A 69 4.64 11.42 -8.64
CA PHE A 69 3.30 11.17 -8.12
C PHE A 69 3.03 9.66 -7.95
N LEU A 70 3.35 8.84 -8.95
CA LEU A 70 3.22 7.39 -8.87
C LEU A 70 4.12 6.76 -7.79
N SER A 71 5.32 7.30 -7.59
CA SER A 71 6.23 6.86 -6.53
C SER A 71 5.63 7.08 -5.14
N ALA A 72 5.05 8.26 -4.92
CA ALA A 72 4.34 8.57 -3.68
C ALA A 72 3.11 7.68 -3.45
N LEU A 73 2.32 7.43 -4.50
CA LEU A 73 1.17 6.51 -4.42
C LEU A 73 1.63 5.09 -4.05
N CYS A 74 2.66 4.57 -4.70
CA CYS A 74 3.20 3.24 -4.41
C CYS A 74 3.76 3.16 -2.98
N PHE A 75 4.39 4.23 -2.48
CA PHE A 75 4.82 4.31 -1.09
C PHE A 75 3.64 4.23 -0.12
N LYS A 76 2.57 5.00 -0.35
CA LYS A 76 1.37 4.95 0.50
C LYS A 76 0.73 3.56 0.52
N ALA A 77 0.56 2.94 -0.66
CA ALA A 77 0.00 1.60 -0.76
C ALA A 77 0.89 0.55 -0.08
N LYS A 78 2.20 0.60 -0.29
CA LYS A 78 3.11 -0.46 0.16
C LYS A 78 3.59 -0.29 1.60
N VAL A 79 4.04 0.91 1.95
CA VAL A 79 4.70 1.22 3.24
C VAL A 79 3.67 1.62 4.28
N GLN A 80 2.68 2.45 3.90
CA GLN A 80 1.62 2.89 4.82
C GLN A 80 0.41 1.95 4.84
N GLY A 81 0.29 1.05 3.86
CA GLY A 81 -0.83 0.11 3.76
C GLY A 81 -2.16 0.76 3.35
N ASP A 82 -2.08 1.92 2.69
CA ASP A 82 -3.26 2.65 2.23
C ASP A 82 -3.76 2.07 0.91
N GLU A 83 -4.76 1.18 0.96
CA GLU A 83 -5.31 0.56 -0.25
C GLU A 83 -6.21 1.52 -1.05
N SER A 84 -6.60 2.67 -0.48
CA SER A 84 -7.47 3.64 -1.17
C SER A 84 -6.81 4.29 -2.37
N VAL A 85 -5.47 4.27 -2.43
CA VAL A 85 -4.70 4.83 -3.54
C VAL A 85 -4.50 3.84 -4.71
N ILE A 86 -4.84 2.56 -4.55
CA ILE A 86 -4.65 1.54 -5.60
C ILE A 86 -5.34 1.91 -6.92
N PRO A 87 -6.60 2.39 -6.95
CA PRO A 87 -7.24 2.80 -8.19
C PRO A 87 -6.53 3.95 -8.91
N LEU A 88 -5.85 4.84 -8.15
CA LEU A 88 -5.04 5.91 -8.73
C LEU A 88 -3.76 5.34 -9.34
N ILE A 89 -3.11 4.38 -8.68
CA ILE A 89 -1.94 3.69 -9.23
C ILE A 89 -2.29 2.98 -10.55
N GLU A 90 -3.42 2.27 -10.59
CA GLU A 90 -3.89 1.60 -11.81
C GLU A 90 -4.09 2.61 -12.96
N ARG A 91 -4.79 3.71 -12.69
CA ARG A 91 -5.07 4.76 -13.69
C ARG A 91 -3.80 5.42 -14.20
N TYR A 92 -3.02 6.02 -13.31
CA TYR A 92 -1.86 6.82 -13.70
C TYR A 92 -0.67 5.95 -14.14
N GLY A 93 -0.58 4.72 -13.65
CA GLY A 93 0.40 3.74 -14.13
C GLY A 93 0.10 3.29 -15.56
N THR A 94 -1.18 3.09 -15.89
CA THR A 94 -1.60 2.82 -17.28
C THR A 94 -1.30 4.02 -18.16
N GLU A 95 -1.55 5.24 -17.69
CA GLU A 95 -1.19 6.45 -18.43
C GLU A 95 0.33 6.54 -18.73
N LEU A 96 1.18 6.19 -17.75
CA LEU A 96 2.63 6.15 -17.98
C LEU A 96 3.02 5.13 -19.06
N PHE A 97 2.39 3.94 -19.05
CA PHE A 97 2.63 2.94 -20.09
C PHE A 97 2.11 3.36 -21.46
N ASP A 98 0.96 4.03 -21.53
CA ASP A 98 0.43 4.57 -22.78
C ASP A 98 1.36 5.64 -23.34
N ARG A 99 1.86 6.56 -22.51
CA ARG A 99 2.86 7.56 -22.93
C ARG A 99 4.14 6.93 -23.43
N ALA A 100 4.63 5.87 -22.77
CA ALA A 100 5.81 5.14 -23.24
C ALA A 100 5.56 4.42 -24.57
N ARG A 101 4.38 3.80 -24.74
CA ARG A 101 3.98 3.12 -25.98
C ARG A 101 3.81 4.08 -27.15
N GLU A 102 3.37 5.30 -26.88
CA GLU A 102 3.22 6.37 -27.84
C GLU A 102 4.51 7.17 -28.09
N GLU A 103 5.65 6.72 -27.55
CA GLU A 103 6.96 7.39 -27.65
C GLU A 103 6.97 8.83 -27.08
N LYS A 104 6.00 9.15 -26.21
CA LYS A 104 5.89 10.44 -25.49
C LYS A 104 6.64 10.45 -24.16
N ALA A 105 7.06 9.27 -23.69
CA ALA A 105 7.87 9.10 -22.49
C ALA A 105 9.00 8.12 -22.77
N ASP A 106 10.24 8.59 -22.64
CA ASP A 106 11.39 7.71 -22.59
C ASP A 106 11.72 7.39 -21.13
N LEU A 107 11.27 6.22 -20.68
CA LEU A 107 11.42 5.76 -19.30
C LEU A 107 12.89 5.64 -18.86
N GLN A 108 13.84 5.54 -19.81
CA GLN A 108 15.27 5.44 -19.50
C GLN A 108 15.90 6.81 -19.23
N SER A 109 15.30 7.90 -19.70
CA SER A 109 15.83 9.26 -19.49
C SER A 109 15.13 10.05 -18.37
N ILE A 110 13.95 9.60 -17.92
CA ILE A 110 13.19 10.26 -16.86
C ILE A 110 13.82 10.06 -15.47
N ASP A 111 14.35 8.86 -15.21
CA ASP A 111 14.94 8.51 -13.92
C ASP A 111 16.01 7.42 -14.10
N SER A 112 16.72 7.09 -13.03
CA SER A 112 17.62 5.93 -12.98
C SER A 112 16.87 4.64 -13.34
N GLU A 113 17.53 3.79 -14.13
CA GLU A 113 16.99 2.50 -14.57
C GLU A 113 16.50 1.64 -13.40
N GLU A 114 17.26 1.61 -12.30
CA GLU A 114 16.91 0.84 -11.10
C GLU A 114 15.59 1.34 -10.47
N ARG A 115 15.46 2.66 -10.25
CA ARG A 115 14.25 3.26 -9.68
C ARG A 115 13.05 3.06 -10.61
N MET A 116 13.28 3.09 -11.91
CA MET A 116 12.21 2.93 -12.91
C MET A 116 11.73 1.50 -13.09
N LEU A 117 12.65 0.52 -13.07
CA LEU A 117 12.27 -0.89 -13.01
C LEU A 117 11.49 -1.22 -11.73
N GLU A 118 11.88 -0.64 -10.60
CA GLU A 118 11.14 -0.80 -9.35
C GLU A 118 9.74 -0.17 -9.44
N LEU A 119 9.62 1.04 -9.99
CA LEU A 119 8.32 1.69 -10.15
C LEU A 119 7.40 0.86 -11.04
N ILE A 120 7.90 0.43 -12.20
CA ILE A 120 7.18 -0.43 -13.15
C ILE A 120 6.70 -1.71 -12.46
N ARG A 121 7.52 -2.33 -11.62
CA ARG A 121 7.15 -3.52 -10.85
C ARG A 121 5.98 -3.23 -9.90
N TRP A 122 6.02 -2.11 -9.18
CA TRP A 122 4.96 -1.73 -8.26
C TRP A 122 3.65 -1.40 -8.98
N ILE A 123 3.68 -0.55 -10.00
CA ILE A 123 2.45 -0.16 -10.72
C ILE A 123 1.79 -1.37 -11.43
N LYS A 124 2.58 -2.32 -11.96
CA LYS A 124 2.06 -3.60 -12.49
C LYS A 124 1.43 -4.47 -11.41
N MET A 125 2.04 -4.55 -10.22
CA MET A 125 1.48 -5.29 -9.08
C MET A 125 0.11 -4.74 -8.67
N TYR A 126 -0.08 -3.43 -8.82
CA TYR A 126 -1.34 -2.74 -8.50
C TYR A 126 -2.32 -2.62 -9.68
N GLY A 127 -2.03 -3.25 -10.83
CA GLY A 127 -3.01 -3.46 -11.90
C GLY A 127 -2.87 -2.58 -13.14
N ALA A 128 -1.86 -1.72 -13.24
CA ALA A 128 -1.59 -0.94 -14.45
C ALA A 128 -1.26 -1.82 -15.67
N LYS A 129 -1.71 -1.43 -16.87
CA LYS A 129 -1.66 -2.26 -18.10
C LYS A 129 -0.99 -1.59 -19.29
#